data_AF-A0A497NDJ9-F1
#
_entry.id   AF-A0A497NDJ9-F1
#
_cell.length_a   1.000
_cell.length_b   1.000
_cell.length_c   1.000
_cell.angle_alpha   90.00
_cell.angle_beta   90.00
_cell.angle_gamma   90.00
#
_symmetry.space_group_name_H-M   'P 1'
#
loop_
_entity.id
_entity.type
_entity.pdbx_description
1 polymer ?
#
loop_
_entity_poly.entity_id
_entity_poly.type
_entity_poly.pdbx_seq_one_letter_code
_entity_poly.pdbx_strand_id
1 'polypeptide(L)'
;MSEEDHSGVDIFQLLEAASDDKQRKNRQRILESLDVKEFFEEGGIRIDKKTCRGVECKLCIDVCPTHALYWKSGDVGVEETLCVFCTACVLSCIVDDCIRIQRTRPSGEVEVFSSPKQIFILLQTNSSQKKIDRMKSVSTWMQATSLPLWARLLSTLEVFQRLHSSS
;
A
#
# COMPACT_ATOMS: atom_id res chain seq x y z
N MET A 1 -49.24 19.81 -1.71
CA MET A 1 -48.66 18.88 -0.71
C MET A 1 -47.17 19.04 -0.84
N SER A 2 -46.53 19.75 0.08
CA SER A 2 -45.09 20.02 0.10
C SER A 2 -44.38 18.83 0.73
N GLU A 3 -43.52 18.17 -0.04
CA GLU A 3 -42.58 17.16 0.45
C GLU A 3 -41.51 17.86 1.28
N GLU A 4 -41.46 17.55 2.57
CA GLU A 4 -40.46 18.07 3.49
C GLU A 4 -39.12 17.39 3.20
N ASP A 5 -38.19 18.19 2.67
CA ASP A 5 -36.76 17.90 2.54
C ASP A 5 -36.12 17.79 3.93
N HIS A 6 -36.27 16.63 4.55
CA HIS A 6 -35.52 16.30 5.76
C HIS A 6 -34.09 15.91 5.34
N SER A 7 -33.24 16.93 5.25
CA SER A 7 -31.78 16.86 5.31
C SER A 7 -31.30 16.40 6.71
N GLY A 8 -31.88 15.31 7.21
CA GLY A 8 -31.51 14.68 8.46
C GLY A 8 -30.30 13.78 8.23
N VAL A 9 -29.18 14.10 8.85
CA VAL A 9 -28.00 13.23 8.86
C VAL A 9 -28.37 11.92 9.56
N ASP A 10 -28.19 10.79 8.87
CA ASP A 10 -28.47 9.46 9.41
C ASP A 10 -27.44 9.11 10.50
N ILE A 11 -27.92 8.99 11.74
CA ILE A 11 -27.10 8.64 12.90
C ILE A 11 -26.36 7.31 12.73
N PHE A 12 -26.92 6.35 11.98
CA PHE A 12 -26.26 5.07 11.74
C PHE A 12 -25.02 5.24 10.86
N GLN A 13 -25.11 6.06 9.81
CA GLN A 13 -23.96 6.37 8.94
C GLN A 13 -22.84 7.05 9.72
N LEU A 14 -23.18 7.97 10.63
CA LEU A 14 -22.19 8.63 11.48
C LEU A 14 -21.51 7.67 12.45
N LEU A 15 -22.26 6.74 13.04
CA LEU A 15 -21.72 5.73 13.96
C LEU A 15 -20.81 4.73 13.23
N GLU A 16 -21.20 4.31 12.03
CA GLU A 16 -20.39 3.43 11.18
C GLU A 16 -19.07 4.11 10.79
N ALA A 17 -19.13 5.35 10.28
CA ALA A 17 -17.94 6.12 9.95
C ALA A 17 -17.00 6.33 11.16
N ALA A 18 -17.55 6.63 12.35
CA ALA A 18 -16.76 6.78 13.57
C ALA A 18 -16.12 5.46 14.03
N SER A 19 -16.78 4.33 13.81
CA SER A 19 -16.25 3.01 14.09
C SER A 19 -15.05 2.69 13.18
N ASP A 20 -15.20 2.93 11.88
CA ASP A 20 -14.15 2.67 10.88
C ASP A 20 -12.91 3.53 11.14
N ASP A 21 -13.10 4.82 11.44
CA ASP A 21 -12.02 5.73 11.81
C ASP A 21 -11.27 5.25 13.05
N LYS A 22 -11.98 4.74 14.06
CA LYS A 22 -11.37 4.16 15.25
C LYS A 22 -10.55 2.92 14.92
N GLN A 23 -11.07 2.04 14.06
CA GLN A 23 -10.36 0.84 13.62
C GLN A 23 -9.10 1.19 12.83
N ARG A 24 -9.17 2.14 11.89
CA ARG A 24 -8.03 2.64 11.11
C ARG A 24 -6.93 3.20 12.01
N LYS A 25 -7.28 4.07 12.97
CA LYS A 25 -6.33 4.62 13.95
C LYS A 25 -5.70 3.54 14.83
N ASN A 26 -6.48 2.55 15.27
CA ASN A 26 -5.96 1.45 16.06
C ASN A 26 -4.97 0.60 15.27
N ARG A 27 -5.32 0.25 14.02
CA ARG A 27 -4.44 -0.49 13.10
C ARG A 27 -3.13 0.25 12.87
N GLN A 28 -3.17 1.55 12.60
CA GLN A 28 -1.97 2.36 12.41
C GLN A 28 -1.06 2.29 13.64
N ARG A 29 -1.60 2.47 14.85
CA ARG A 29 -0.82 2.40 16.10
C ARG A 29 -0.16 1.03 16.30
N ILE A 30 -0.86 -0.06 15.97
CA ILE A 30 -0.31 -1.42 16.06
C ILE A 30 0.84 -1.58 15.08
N LEU A 31 0.68 -1.18 13.82
CA LEU A 31 1.71 -1.31 12.79
C LEU A 31 2.93 -0.43 13.07
N GLU A 32 2.74 0.79 13.58
CA GLU A 32 3.82 1.67 14.03
C GLU A 32 4.64 1.01 15.15
N SER A 33 3.99 0.31 16.09
CA SER A 33 4.70 -0.41 17.17
C SER A 33 5.54 -1.59 16.68
N LEU A 34 5.29 -2.06 15.45
CA LEU A 34 6.03 -3.14 14.78
C LEU A 34 7.11 -2.60 13.82
N ASP A 35 7.40 -1.29 13.82
CA ASP A 35 8.30 -0.60 12.89
C ASP A 35 7.94 -0.82 11.41
N VAL A 36 6.66 -1.04 11.12
CA VAL A 36 6.16 -1.18 9.75
C VAL A 36 5.91 0.22 9.18
N LYS A 37 6.79 0.65 8.27
CA LYS A 37 6.69 1.98 7.62
C LYS A 37 5.84 1.99 6.36
N GLU A 38 5.80 0.88 5.64
CA GLU A 38 5.07 0.74 4.38
C GLU A 38 3.97 -0.31 4.52
N PHE A 39 2.71 0.12 4.44
CA PHE A 39 1.54 -0.74 4.43
C PHE A 39 0.42 -0.14 3.57
N PHE A 40 -0.56 -0.97 3.21
CA PHE A 40 -1.76 -0.52 2.53
C PHE A 40 -2.88 -0.29 3.55
N GLU A 41 -3.52 0.89 3.47
CA GLU A 41 -4.62 1.27 4.36
C GLU A 41 -5.83 0.34 4.21
N GLU A 42 -6.13 -0.01 2.96
CA GLU A 42 -7.27 -0.86 2.60
C GLU A 42 -6.82 -2.08 1.81
N GLY A 43 -7.46 -3.21 2.11
CA GLY A 43 -7.20 -4.48 1.45
C GLY A 43 -7.95 -5.63 2.09
N GLY A 44 -7.71 -6.81 1.55
CA GLY A 44 -8.29 -8.04 2.06
C GLY A 44 -7.40 -9.24 1.73
N ILE A 45 -7.49 -10.26 2.56
CA ILE A 45 -6.83 -11.54 2.36
C ILE A 45 -7.87 -12.66 2.46
N ARG A 46 -7.80 -13.62 1.54
CA ARG A 46 -8.65 -14.81 1.56
C ARG A 46 -7.77 -16.04 1.37
N ILE A 47 -8.09 -17.10 2.11
CA ILE A 47 -7.43 -18.40 2.01
C ILE A 47 -8.52 -19.43 1.70
N ASP A 48 -8.36 -20.14 0.59
CA ASP A 48 -9.22 -21.27 0.25
C ASP A 48 -8.81 -22.50 1.05
N LYS A 49 -9.62 -22.78 2.08
CA LYS A 49 -9.42 -23.91 3.00
C LYS A 49 -9.53 -25.27 2.31
N LYS A 50 -10.19 -25.37 1.15
CA LYS A 50 -10.34 -26.63 0.43
C LYS A 50 -9.06 -27.04 -0.28
N THR A 51 -8.29 -26.06 -0.74
CA THR A 51 -7.05 -26.26 -1.51
C THR A 51 -5.80 -26.09 -0.64
N CYS A 52 -5.91 -25.39 0.49
CA CYS A 52 -4.82 -25.21 1.44
C CYS A 52 -4.33 -26.56 2.02
N ARG A 53 -3.01 -26.80 1.92
CA ARG A 53 -2.32 -27.96 2.53
C ARG A 53 -1.71 -27.61 3.90
N GLY A 54 -2.34 -26.68 4.63
CA GLY A 54 -1.76 -25.95 5.76
C GLY A 54 -1.12 -26.81 6.87
N VAL A 55 -1.56 -28.06 7.05
CA VAL A 55 -1.04 -28.99 8.06
C VAL A 55 0.44 -29.32 7.83
N GLU A 56 0.88 -29.40 6.57
CA GLU A 56 2.20 -29.94 6.20
C GLU A 56 3.17 -28.89 5.65
N CYS A 57 2.66 -27.73 5.23
CA CYS A 57 3.43 -26.74 4.46
C CYS A 57 3.93 -25.57 5.31
N LYS A 58 3.05 -24.89 6.06
CA LYS A 58 3.31 -23.70 6.91
C LYS A 58 4.08 -22.52 6.27
N LEU A 59 4.46 -22.60 5.00
CA LEU A 59 5.30 -21.61 4.31
C LEU A 59 4.75 -20.18 4.41
N CYS A 60 3.44 -19.97 4.24
CA CYS A 60 2.84 -18.64 4.31
C CYS A 60 2.94 -17.99 5.70
N ILE A 61 2.96 -18.81 6.77
CA ILE A 61 3.14 -18.35 8.15
C ILE A 61 4.60 -17.92 8.35
N ASP A 62 5.55 -18.74 7.89
CA ASP A 62 6.99 -18.50 8.10
C ASP A 62 7.50 -17.26 7.36
N VAL A 63 6.96 -16.97 6.16
CA VAL A 63 7.36 -15.79 5.37
C VAL A 63 6.62 -14.51 5.76
N CYS A 64 5.62 -14.57 6.65
CA CYS A 64 4.80 -13.39 6.97
C CYS A 64 5.59 -12.40 7.85
N PRO A 65 5.95 -11.21 7.33
CA PRO A 65 6.83 -10.30 8.06
C PRO A 65 6.19 -9.68 9.32
N THR A 66 4.86 -9.66 9.38
CA THR A 66 4.10 -9.09 10.50
C THR A 66 3.45 -10.15 11.39
N HIS A 67 3.72 -11.44 11.13
CA HIS A 67 3.10 -12.57 11.83
C HIS A 67 1.56 -12.54 11.83
N ALA A 68 0.97 -11.97 10.77
CA ALA A 68 -0.48 -11.92 10.60
C ALA A 68 -1.12 -13.29 10.31
N LEU A 69 -0.33 -14.27 9.88
CA LEU A 69 -0.79 -15.63 9.60
C LEU A 69 -0.36 -16.56 10.74
N TYR A 70 -1.29 -17.39 11.20
CA TYR A 70 -1.04 -18.31 12.33
C TYR A 70 -1.81 -19.62 12.17
N TRP A 71 -1.42 -20.64 12.94
CA TRP A 71 -2.13 -21.93 12.94
C TRP A 71 -3.36 -21.89 13.85
N LYS A 72 -4.53 -22.28 13.34
CA LYS A 72 -5.79 -22.30 14.09
C LYS A 72 -6.58 -23.57 13.77
N SER A 73 -6.60 -24.52 14.71
CA SER A 73 -7.51 -25.68 14.70
C SER A 73 -7.60 -26.41 13.35
N GLY A 74 -6.46 -26.70 12.72
CA GLY A 74 -6.42 -27.43 11.44
C GLY A 74 -6.32 -26.55 10.19
N ASP A 75 -6.48 -25.24 10.32
CA ASP A 75 -6.41 -24.28 9.23
C ASP A 75 -5.39 -23.16 9.51
N VAL A 76 -5.05 -22.40 8.47
CA VAL A 76 -4.35 -21.11 8.60
C VAL A 76 -5.37 -20.02 8.96
N GLY A 77 -5.18 -19.40 10.12
CA GLY A 77 -5.87 -18.20 10.56
C GLY A 77 -5.17 -16.92 10.08
N VAL A 78 -5.95 -15.84 10.01
CA VAL A 78 -5.47 -14.50 9.64
C VAL A 78 -5.86 -13.53 10.74
N GLU A 79 -4.90 -12.72 11.20
CA GLU A 79 -5.13 -11.51 11.96
C GLU A 79 -5.08 -10.31 11.02
N GLU A 80 -6.24 -9.85 10.57
CA GLU A 80 -6.33 -8.81 9.53
C GLU A 80 -5.72 -7.49 9.99
N THR A 81 -5.75 -7.17 11.30
CA THR A 81 -5.16 -5.94 11.82
C THR A 81 -3.64 -5.88 11.66
N LEU A 82 -2.98 -7.04 11.56
CA LEU A 82 -1.54 -7.17 11.35
C LEU A 82 -1.15 -7.34 9.87
N CYS A 83 -2.09 -7.77 9.02
CA CYS A 83 -1.80 -8.05 7.63
C CYS A 83 -1.61 -6.75 6.84
N VAL A 84 -0.42 -6.56 6.26
CA VAL A 84 -0.05 -5.35 5.49
C VAL A 84 -0.26 -5.51 3.98
N PHE A 85 -0.88 -6.60 3.53
CA PHE A 85 -1.17 -6.87 2.12
C PHE A 85 0.07 -6.84 1.18
N CYS A 86 1.23 -7.28 1.67
CA CYS A 86 2.52 -7.27 0.96
C CYS A 86 2.73 -8.40 -0.06
N THR A 87 1.76 -9.31 -0.20
CA THR A 87 1.74 -10.47 -1.12
C THR A 87 2.78 -11.58 -0.90
N ALA A 88 3.61 -11.51 0.16
CA ALA A 88 4.59 -12.56 0.49
C ALA A 88 3.96 -13.97 0.62
N CYS A 89 2.79 -14.05 1.24
CA CYS A 89 2.06 -15.32 1.39
C CYS A 89 1.61 -15.92 0.05
N VAL A 90 1.20 -15.10 -0.91
CA VAL A 90 0.80 -15.53 -2.26
C VAL A 90 2.03 -15.99 -3.05
N LEU A 91 3.15 -15.29 -2.92
CA LEU A 91 4.41 -15.66 -3.58
C LEU A 91 4.94 -17.02 -3.07
N SER A 92 4.78 -17.28 -1.77
CA SER A 92 5.30 -18.49 -1.14
C SER A 92 4.36 -19.68 -1.17
N CYS A 93 3.08 -19.48 -1.51
CA CYS A 93 2.13 -20.58 -1.58
C CYS A 93 2.44 -21.46 -2.81
N ILE A 94 2.59 -22.77 -2.56
CA ILE A 94 2.84 -23.76 -3.63
C ILE A 94 1.58 -24.16 -4.40
N VAL A 95 0.40 -23.73 -3.94
CA VAL A 95 -0.89 -23.97 -4.58
C VAL A 95 -1.39 -22.65 -5.14
N ASP A 96 -1.46 -22.54 -6.47
CA ASP A 96 -2.04 -21.37 -7.12
C ASP A 96 -3.49 -21.17 -6.67
N ASP A 97 -3.91 -19.91 -6.58
CA ASP A 97 -5.24 -19.47 -6.17
C ASP A 97 -5.69 -19.84 -4.74
N CYS A 98 -4.84 -20.54 -3.97
CA CYS A 98 -5.10 -20.86 -2.56
C CYS A 98 -5.17 -19.60 -1.68
N ILE A 99 -4.27 -18.64 -1.89
CA ILE A 99 -4.27 -17.37 -1.16
C ILE A 99 -4.54 -16.25 -2.15
N ARG A 100 -5.46 -15.34 -1.81
CA ARG A 100 -5.77 -14.15 -2.58
C ARG A 100 -5.58 -12.90 -1.73
N ILE A 101 -4.82 -11.94 -2.25
CA ILE A 101 -4.66 -10.60 -1.67
C ILE A 101 -5.34 -9.58 -2.58
N GLN A 102 -6.09 -8.67 -1.98
CA GLN A 102 -6.56 -7.44 -2.59
C GLN A 102 -5.99 -6.26 -1.81
N ARG A 103 -5.59 -5.19 -2.50
CA ARG A 103 -5.14 -3.95 -1.86
C ARG A 103 -5.43 -2.74 -2.72
N THR A 104 -5.61 -1.59 -2.09
CA THR A 104 -5.85 -0.31 -2.77
C THR A 104 -4.60 0.57 -2.68
N ARG A 105 -4.09 1.05 -3.81
CA ARG A 105 -2.98 2.01 -3.87
C ARG A 105 -3.45 3.40 -3.41
N PRO A 106 -2.54 4.29 -2.99
CA PRO A 106 -2.87 5.70 -2.74
C PRO A 106 -3.48 6.42 -3.95
N SER A 107 -3.27 5.91 -5.17
CA SER A 107 -3.91 6.39 -6.40
C SER A 107 -5.38 5.97 -6.56
N GLY A 108 -5.91 5.12 -5.67
CA GLY A 108 -7.22 4.48 -5.78
C GLY A 108 -7.24 3.22 -6.64
N GLU A 109 -6.13 2.83 -7.26
CA GLU A 109 -6.04 1.61 -8.06
C GLU A 109 -6.11 0.37 -7.17
N VAL A 110 -7.00 -0.56 -7.51
CA VAL A 110 -7.17 -1.83 -6.79
C VAL A 110 -6.39 -2.94 -7.48
N GLU A 111 -5.50 -3.59 -6.75
CA GLU A 111 -4.73 -4.72 -7.23
C GLU A 111 -5.20 -6.03 -6.57
N VAL A 112 -5.19 -7.12 -7.34
CA VAL A 112 -5.52 -8.46 -6.84
C VAL A 112 -4.44 -9.45 -7.26
N PHE A 113 -3.98 -10.25 -6.30
CA PHE A 113 -2.94 -11.27 -6.49
C PHE A 113 -3.38 -12.61 -5.94
N SER A 114 -3.27 -13.66 -6.74
CA SER A 114 -3.56 -15.04 -6.36
C SER A 114 -2.54 -16.06 -6.86
N SER A 115 -1.51 -15.63 -7.59
CA SER A 115 -0.41 -16.49 -8.04
C SER A 115 0.96 -15.80 -7.99
N PRO A 116 2.06 -16.56 -7.79
CA PRO A 116 3.43 -16.06 -7.89
C PRO A 116 3.72 -15.32 -9.20
N LYS A 117 3.13 -15.76 -10.32
CA LYS A 117 3.30 -15.14 -11.64
C LYS A 117 2.86 -13.68 -11.67
N GLN A 118 1.74 -13.34 -11.05
CA GLN A 118 1.24 -11.96 -11.00
C GLN A 118 2.18 -11.06 -10.20
N ILE A 119 2.74 -11.58 -9.10
CA ILE A 119 3.72 -10.85 -8.27
C ILE A 119 5.02 -10.63 -9.04
N PHE A 120 5.48 -11.65 -9.78
CA PHE A 120 6.68 -11.52 -10.60
C PHE A 120 6.52 -10.43 -11.67
N ILE A 121 5.38 -10.39 -12.37
CA ILE A 121 5.06 -9.34 -13.34
C ILE A 121 5.08 -7.96 -12.67
N LEU A 122 4.47 -7.82 -11.49
CA LEU A 122 4.49 -6.56 -10.73
C LEU A 122 5.93 -6.11 -10.42
N LEU A 123 6.77 -7.02 -9.91
CA LEU A 123 8.15 -6.72 -9.54
C LEU A 123 9.00 -6.34 -10.76
N GLN A 124 8.80 -7.00 -11.90
CA GLN A 124 9.45 -6.64 -13.15
C GLN A 124 9.04 -5.25 -13.64
N THR A 125 7.74 -4.94 -13.62
CA THR A 125 7.22 -3.63 -14.03
C THR A 125 7.76 -2.51 -13.13
N ASN A 126 7.73 -2.70 -11.80
CA ASN A 126 8.28 -1.72 -10.85
C ASN A 126 9.79 -1.52 -11.04
N SER A 127 10.54 -2.61 -11.23
CA SER A 127 11.99 -2.54 -11.50
C SER A 127 12.29 -1.81 -12.80
N SER A 128 11.46 -1.98 -13.83
CA SER A 128 11.59 -1.30 -15.12
C SER A 128 11.31 0.19 -14.99
N GLN A 129 10.26 0.56 -14.25
CA GLN A 129 9.93 1.96 -13.99
C GLN A 129 11.04 2.67 -13.21
N LYS A 130 11.57 2.05 -12.15
CA LYS A 130 12.71 2.59 -11.37
C LYS A 130 13.94 2.86 -12.24
N LYS A 131 14.22 1.99 -13.22
CA LYS A 131 15.32 2.21 -14.19
C LYS A 131 15.05 3.41 -15.08
N ILE A 132 13.82 3.56 -15.58
CA ILE A 132 13.40 4.72 -16.39
C ILE A 132 13.51 6.01 -15.57
N ASP A 133 13.04 6.02 -14.33
CA ASP A 133 13.06 7.20 -13.47
C ASP A 133 14.51 7.63 -13.15
N ARG A 134 15.41 6.67 -12.93
CA ARG A 134 16.85 6.94 -12.76
C ARG A 134 17.47 7.50 -14.03
N MET A 135 17.06 7.03 -15.21
CA MET A 135 17.56 7.56 -16.49
C MET A 135 17.06 8.99 -16.73
N LYS A 136 15.80 9.29 -16.42
CA LYS A 136 15.23 10.64 -16.48
C LYS A 136 15.93 11.59 -15.52
N SER A 137 16.17 11.18 -14.27
CA SER A 137 16.85 12.05 -13.30
C SER A 137 18.28 12.38 -13.73
N VAL A 138 19.01 11.42 -14.31
CA VAL A 138 20.34 11.67 -14.90
C VAL A 138 20.24 12.61 -16.10
N SER A 139 19.26 12.45 -16.99
CA SER A 139 19.12 13.34 -18.16
C SER A 139 18.75 14.77 -17.77
N THR A 140 17.86 14.94 -16.78
CA THR A 140 17.51 16.24 -16.19
C THR A 140 18.71 16.88 -15.50
N TRP A 141 19.54 16.08 -14.79
CA TRP A 141 20.77 16.56 -14.17
C TRP A 141 21.79 17.01 -15.21
N MET A 142 21.98 16.24 -16.29
CA MET A 142 22.85 16.61 -17.41
C MET A 142 22.43 17.92 -18.06
N GLN A 143 21.12 18.13 -18.28
CA GLN A 143 20.56 19.38 -18.80
C GLN A 143 20.74 20.56 -17.83
N ALA A 144 20.57 20.36 -16.53
CA ALA A 144 20.79 21.39 -15.51
C ALA A 144 22.28 21.80 -15.38
N THR A 145 23.20 20.88 -15.64
CA THR A 145 24.65 21.13 -15.58
C THR A 145 25.24 21.76 -16.85
N SER A 146 24.55 21.66 -17.99
CA SER A 146 24.98 22.28 -19.26
C SER A 146 24.53 23.74 -19.41
N LEU A 147 23.67 24.24 -18.51
CA LEU A 147 23.36 25.67 -18.43
C LEU A 147 24.61 26.45 -17.96
N PRO A 148 24.96 27.54 -18.64
CA PRO A 148 26.10 28.35 -18.26
C PRO A 148 25.93 28.89 -16.83
N LEU A 149 27.05 29.06 -16.11
CA LEU A 149 27.09 29.46 -14.69
C LEU A 149 26.23 30.70 -14.37
N TRP A 150 26.11 31.65 -15.30
CA TRP A 150 25.28 32.85 -15.15
C TRP A 150 23.78 32.53 -15.13
N ALA A 151 23.31 31.54 -15.90
CA ALA A 151 21.90 31.11 -15.91
C ALA A 151 21.53 30.33 -14.63
N ARG A 152 22.52 29.68 -13.99
CA ARG A 152 22.37 29.01 -12.69
C ARG A 152 22.35 30.01 -11.52
N LEU A 153 22.96 31.19 -11.68
CA LEU A 153 22.95 32.28 -10.70
C LEU A 153 21.67 33.14 -10.81
N LEU A 154 21.13 33.35 -12.02
CA LEU A 154 19.88 34.11 -12.20
C LEU A 154 18.66 33.45 -11.53
N SER A 155 18.56 32.13 -11.57
CA SER A 155 17.47 31.39 -10.91
C SER A 155 17.56 31.43 -9.37
N THR A 156 18.75 31.64 -8.81
CA THR A 156 18.91 31.87 -7.35
C THR A 156 18.66 33.33 -6.95
N LEU A 157 18.95 34.29 -7.83
CA LEU A 157 18.63 35.71 -7.66
C LEU A 157 17.13 36.01 -7.76
N GLU A 158 16.38 35.34 -8.64
CA GLU A 158 14.91 35.49 -8.71
C GLU A 158 14.20 34.96 -7.45
N VAL A 159 14.70 33.87 -6.86
CA VAL A 159 14.22 33.35 -5.57
C VAL A 159 14.55 34.33 -4.44
N PHE A 160 15.73 34.95 -4.48
CA PHE A 160 16.14 35.95 -3.48
C PHE A 160 15.35 37.26 -3.58
N GLN A 161 15.05 37.74 -4.79
CA GLN A 161 14.23 38.95 -5.02
C GLN A 161 12.77 38.76 -4.59
N ARG A 162 12.18 37.57 -4.74
CA ARG A 162 10.82 37.28 -4.23
C ARG A 162 10.72 37.26 -2.70
N LEU A 163 11.80 36.86 -2.01
CA LEU A 163 11.85 36.87 -0.54
C LEU A 163 11.99 38.29 0.03
N HIS A 164 12.65 39.19 -0.69
CA HIS A 164 12.83 40.59 -0.27
C HIS A 164 11.70 41.54 -0.71
N SER A 165 10.81 41.13 -1.61
CA SER A 165 9.60 41.90 -1.99
C SER A 165 8.37 41.61 -1.12
N SER A 166 8.53 40.79 -0.07
CA SER A 166 7.45 40.34 0.82
C SER A 166 7.64 40.83 2.28
N SER A 167 8.42 41.89 2.49
CA SER A 167 8.57 42.62 3.76
C SER A 167 8.29 44.10 3.58
#